data_AF-A0A1X7U0H6-F1
#
_entry.id   AF-A0A1X7U0H6-F1
#
_cell.length_a   1.000
_cell.length_b   1.000
_cell.length_c   1.000
_cell.angle_alpha   90.00
_cell.angle_beta   90.00
_cell.angle_gamma   90.00
#
_symmetry.space_group_name_H-M   'P 1'
#
loop_
_entity.id
_entity.type
_entity.pdbx_description
1 polymer ?
#
loop_
_entity_poly.entity_id
_entity_poly.type
_entity_poly.pdbx_seq_one_letter_code
_entity_poly.pdbx_strand_id
1 'polypeptide(L)'
;MEEKEGIILKLVHGEGPSRITLDSNRQIASCGLDSISVVFHNGGLEEDNYQFDVESIVGVAGDVTSILDIACYNQGEEYMVAVATDDHTVLSYSYCSGNVNDDPFAESQFKAILVRFTSQINTIDVSSDSSRLAAGASDFLVKMVDLTDTSKISTMEGHDAPVLCVRFDPLVKYL
;
A
#
# COMPACT_ATOMS: atom_id res chain seq x y z
N MET A 1 -22.34 27.31 -14.51
CA MET A 1 -21.87 26.04 -13.93
C MET A 1 -20.83 25.54 -14.89
N GLU A 2 -19.55 25.70 -14.56
CA GLU A 2 -18.48 25.04 -15.30
C GLU A 2 -18.56 23.53 -15.02
N GLU A 3 -18.59 22.72 -16.08
CA GLU A 3 -18.33 21.29 -15.97
C GLU A 3 -16.88 21.15 -15.51
N LYS A 4 -16.67 20.62 -14.30
CA LYS A 4 -15.34 20.17 -13.89
C LYS A 4 -15.00 18.98 -14.78
N GLU A 5 -14.09 19.17 -15.74
CA GLU A 5 -13.52 18.05 -16.49
C GLU A 5 -12.84 17.09 -15.49
N GLY A 6 -13.31 15.85 -15.47
CA GLY A 6 -12.73 14.81 -14.62
C GLY A 6 -11.32 14.48 -15.12
N ILE A 7 -10.35 14.42 -14.20
CA ILE A 7 -9.00 13.95 -14.51
C ILE A 7 -9.06 12.43 -14.64
N ILE A 8 -8.67 11.92 -15.81
CA ILE A 8 -8.50 10.47 -16.04
C ILE A 8 -7.05 10.11 -15.75
N LEU A 9 -6.82 9.44 -14.62
CA LEU A 9 -5.53 8.82 -14.30
C LEU A 9 -5.44 7.46 -15.00
N LYS A 10 -4.48 7.32 -15.92
CA LYS A 10 -4.20 6.05 -16.60
C LYS A 10 -2.98 5.40 -15.98
N LEU A 11 -3.22 4.39 -15.15
CA LEU A 11 -2.19 3.57 -14.52
C LEU A 11 -2.00 2.32 -15.37
N VAL A 12 -0.79 2.08 -15.85
CA VAL A 12 -0.46 0.90 -16.65
C VAL A 12 0.75 0.24 -16.03
N HIS A 13 0.53 -0.96 -15.50
CA HIS A 13 1.60 -1.89 -15.15
C HIS A 13 1.80 -2.84 -16.32
N GLY A 14 3.05 -3.08 -16.69
CA GLY A 14 3.45 -3.85 -17.87
C GLY A 14 3.12 -5.34 -17.77
N GLU A 15 3.04 -5.89 -16.55
CA GLU A 15 2.72 -7.30 -16.31
C GLU A 15 1.79 -7.52 -15.12
N GLY A 16 0.90 -8.51 -15.28
CA GLY A 16 0.05 -9.02 -14.22
C GLY A 16 -1.15 -8.13 -13.83
N PRO A 17 -1.90 -8.53 -12.81
CA PRO A 17 -3.05 -7.77 -12.34
C PRO A 17 -2.58 -6.55 -11.54
N SER A 18 -3.03 -5.36 -11.95
CA SER A 18 -2.77 -4.14 -11.19
C SER A 18 -3.59 -4.12 -9.90
N ARG A 19 -2.96 -3.68 -8.80
CA ARG A 19 -3.68 -3.28 -7.59
C ARG A 19 -3.64 -1.77 -7.44
N ILE A 20 -4.68 -1.24 -6.82
CA ILE A 20 -4.80 0.18 -6.52
C ILE A 20 -5.39 0.32 -5.12
N THR A 21 -4.87 1.26 -4.35
CA THR A 21 -5.39 1.61 -3.03
C THR A 21 -5.50 3.13 -2.91
N LEU A 22 -6.38 3.57 -2.02
CA LEU A 22 -6.56 4.97 -1.64
C LEU A 22 -6.56 5.02 -0.12
N ASP A 23 -5.66 5.80 0.48
CA ASP A 23 -5.63 5.96 1.93
C ASP A 23 -6.48 7.15 2.42
N SER A 24 -6.57 7.30 3.74
CA SER A 24 -7.29 8.39 4.40
C SER A 24 -6.73 9.78 4.10
N ASN A 25 -5.47 9.85 3.67
CA ASN A 25 -4.77 11.08 3.31
C ASN A 25 -4.85 11.38 1.80
N ARG A 26 -5.72 10.66 1.08
CA ARG A 26 -5.96 10.81 -0.36
C ARG A 26 -4.75 10.47 -1.22
N GLN A 27 -3.88 9.58 -0.75
CA GLN A 27 -2.80 9.04 -1.56
C GLN A 27 -3.32 7.87 -2.37
N ILE A 28 -3.07 7.88 -3.68
CA ILE A 28 -3.33 6.73 -4.53
C ILE A 28 -2.03 5.97 -4.68
N ALA A 29 -2.00 4.69 -4.32
CA ALA A 29 -0.90 3.83 -4.71
C ALA A 29 -1.36 2.74 -5.67
N SER A 30 -0.49 2.38 -6.60
CA SER A 30 -0.70 1.26 -7.50
C SER A 30 0.55 0.42 -7.66
N CYS A 31 0.37 -0.87 -7.85
CA CYS A 31 1.46 -1.80 -8.08
C CYS A 31 1.11 -2.85 -9.13
N GLY A 32 2.15 -3.45 -9.70
CA GLY A 32 2.08 -4.56 -10.64
C GLY A 32 3.17 -5.60 -10.41
N LEU A 33 3.18 -6.64 -11.25
CA LEU A 33 4.20 -7.69 -11.21
C LEU A 33 5.50 -7.29 -11.92
N ASP A 34 5.52 -6.10 -12.54
CA ASP A 34 6.65 -5.51 -13.26
C ASP A 34 7.63 -4.75 -12.34
N SER A 35 7.57 -5.01 -11.03
CA SER A 35 8.36 -4.31 -9.99
C SER A 35 8.04 -2.83 -9.84
N ILE A 36 7.08 -2.30 -10.60
CA ILE A 36 6.69 -0.90 -10.53
C ILE A 36 5.62 -0.76 -9.46
N SER A 37 5.88 0.12 -8.49
CA SER A 37 4.83 0.66 -7.65
C SER A 37 4.96 2.15 -7.55
N VAL A 38 3.83 2.83 -7.68
CA VAL A 38 3.74 4.28 -7.79
C VAL A 38 2.77 4.78 -6.75
N VAL A 39 3.17 5.81 -6.02
CA VAL A 39 2.28 6.58 -5.15
C VAL A 39 2.08 7.99 -5.72
N PHE A 40 0.83 8.42 -5.78
CA PHE A 40 0.39 9.75 -6.17
C PHE A 40 0.00 10.52 -4.92
N HIS A 41 0.63 11.68 -4.74
CA HIS A 41 0.33 12.58 -3.65
C HIS A 41 -0.72 13.62 -4.06
N ASN A 42 -1.58 14.02 -3.12
CA ASN A 42 -2.44 15.19 -3.33
C ASN A 42 -1.61 16.47 -3.05
N GLY A 43 -1.55 17.40 -4.00
CA GLY A 43 -0.70 18.61 -3.94
C GLY A 43 -1.13 19.67 -2.93
N GLY A 44 -1.98 19.34 -1.97
CA GLY A 44 -2.40 20.25 -0.90
C GLY A 44 -3.63 19.79 -0.12
N LEU A 45 -3.68 20.14 1.16
CA LEU A 45 -4.79 19.88 2.09
C LEU A 45 -5.91 20.94 2.01
N GLU A 46 -5.87 21.86 1.03
CA GLU A 46 -6.92 22.87 0.88
C GLU A 46 -8.26 22.20 0.53
N GLU A 47 -9.34 22.58 1.23
CA GLU A 47 -10.65 21.88 1.22
C GLU A 47 -11.30 21.73 -0.17
N ASP A 48 -10.79 22.43 -1.19
CA ASP A 48 -11.30 22.42 -2.56
C ASP A 48 -10.29 22.00 -3.64
N ASN A 49 -9.06 21.61 -3.26
CA ASN A 49 -8.07 21.10 -4.22
C ASN A 49 -8.13 19.58 -4.32
N TYR A 50 -8.80 19.10 -5.38
CA TYR A 50 -8.93 17.68 -5.73
C TYR A 50 -8.00 17.28 -6.89
N GLN A 51 -7.02 18.12 -7.24
CA GLN A 51 -6.07 17.80 -8.30
C GLN A 51 -4.89 17.02 -7.72
N PHE A 52 -4.72 15.79 -8.21
CA PHE A 52 -3.48 15.04 -8.01
C PHE A 52 -2.34 15.76 -8.71
N ASP A 53 -1.27 16.01 -7.98
CA ASP A 53 -0.07 16.57 -8.58
C ASP A 53 0.70 15.43 -9.26
N VAL A 54 0.57 15.37 -10.59
CA VAL A 54 1.20 14.32 -11.41
C VAL A 54 2.73 14.37 -11.35
N GLU A 55 3.29 15.49 -10.88
CA GLU A 55 4.73 15.64 -10.66
C GLU A 55 5.21 15.03 -9.34
N SER A 56 4.30 14.57 -8.46
CA SER A 56 4.61 13.95 -7.17
C SER A 56 4.60 12.42 -7.20
N ILE A 57 4.89 11.82 -8.35
CA ILE A 57 4.95 10.36 -8.54
C ILE A 57 6.23 9.83 -7.91
N VAL A 58 6.10 8.94 -6.92
CA VAL A 58 7.24 8.29 -6.28
C VAL A 58 7.16 6.78 -6.51
N GLY A 59 8.28 6.23 -7.00
CA GLY A 59 8.52 4.81 -7.11
C GLY A 59 8.87 4.23 -5.75
N VAL A 60 8.27 3.11 -5.36
CA VAL A 60 8.57 2.45 -4.08
C VAL A 60 8.91 0.97 -4.31
N ALA A 61 9.69 0.39 -3.39
CA ALA A 61 10.09 -1.02 -3.42
C ALA A 61 10.76 -1.49 -4.74
N GLY A 62 11.62 -0.65 -5.36
CA GLY A 62 12.30 -0.99 -6.63
C GLY A 62 13.30 -2.15 -6.54
N ASP A 63 13.58 -2.65 -5.34
CA ASP A 63 14.37 -3.86 -5.08
C ASP A 63 13.54 -5.16 -5.09
N VAL A 64 12.22 -5.07 -5.24
CA VAL A 64 11.29 -6.21 -5.22
C VAL A 64 10.90 -6.61 -6.64
N THR A 65 10.93 -7.91 -6.94
CA THR A 65 10.62 -8.46 -8.28
C THR A 65 9.14 -8.37 -8.63
N SER A 66 8.24 -8.70 -7.71
CA SER A 66 6.80 -8.68 -7.98
C SER A 66 6.03 -8.26 -6.73
N ILE A 67 5.14 -7.29 -6.91
CA ILE A 67 4.29 -6.77 -5.84
C ILE A 67 2.86 -7.25 -6.10
N LEU A 68 2.34 -8.05 -5.17
CA LEU A 68 1.05 -8.72 -5.27
C LEU A 68 -0.11 -7.86 -4.75
N ASP A 69 0.17 -7.03 -3.74
CA ASP A 69 -0.77 -6.06 -3.18
C ASP A 69 -0.01 -4.93 -2.46
N ILE A 70 -0.64 -3.77 -2.33
CA ILE A 70 -0.04 -2.55 -1.82
C ILE A 70 -1.01 -1.78 -0.92
N ALA A 71 -0.51 -1.22 0.18
CA ALA A 71 -1.27 -0.36 1.09
C ALA A 71 -0.43 0.84 1.55
N CYS A 72 -1.01 2.03 1.52
CA CYS A 72 -0.39 3.23 2.08
C CYS A 72 -0.81 3.43 3.54
N TYR A 73 0.10 4.00 4.33
CA TYR A 73 -0.15 4.38 5.72
C TYR A 73 0.84 5.44 6.17
N ASN A 74 0.68 5.93 7.40
CA ASN A 74 1.54 6.96 7.96
C ASN A 74 2.12 6.51 9.29
N GLN A 75 3.37 6.89 9.54
CA GLN A 75 4.02 6.68 10.84
C GLN A 75 4.50 8.03 11.36
N GLY A 76 3.63 8.70 12.12
CA GLY A 76 3.81 10.12 12.43
C GLY A 76 3.65 10.95 11.15
N GLU A 77 4.65 11.74 10.82
CA GLU A 77 4.69 12.57 9.60
C GLU A 77 5.38 11.87 8.41
N GLU A 78 5.91 10.66 8.59
CA GLU A 78 6.51 9.89 7.49
C GLU A 78 5.44 9.17 6.67
N TYR A 79 5.52 9.31 5.35
CA TYR A 79 4.72 8.54 4.41
C TYR A 79 5.30 7.15 4.25
N MET A 80 4.42 6.16 4.39
CA MET A 80 4.78 4.76 4.39
C MET A 80 3.94 3.96 3.41
N VAL A 81 4.52 2.87 2.96
CA VAL A 81 3.87 1.92 2.07
C VAL A 81 4.24 0.51 2.51
N ALA A 82 3.24 -0.35 2.57
CA ALA A 82 3.39 -1.78 2.73
C ALA A 82 3.18 -2.47 1.39
N VAL A 83 4.08 -3.40 1.04
CA VAL A 83 4.01 -4.20 -0.19
C VAL A 83 4.01 -5.67 0.16
N ALA A 84 3.08 -6.43 -0.42
CA ALA A 84 3.08 -7.87 -0.39
C ALA A 84 3.90 -8.40 -1.58
N THR A 85 4.85 -9.27 -1.31
CA THR A 85 5.84 -9.74 -2.29
C THR A 85 5.60 -11.19 -2.69
N ASP A 86 6.14 -11.58 -3.85
CA ASP A 86 6.15 -12.95 -4.35
C ASP A 86 6.90 -13.94 -3.43
N ASP A 87 7.88 -13.47 -2.66
CA ASP A 87 8.61 -14.24 -1.64
C ASP A 87 7.82 -14.48 -0.33
N HIS A 88 6.51 -14.18 -0.34
CA HIS A 88 5.57 -14.42 0.75
C HIS A 88 5.81 -13.54 1.98
N THR A 89 6.31 -12.32 1.75
CA THR A 89 6.61 -11.34 2.80
C THR A 89 5.77 -10.07 2.61
N VAL A 90 5.47 -9.37 3.71
CA VAL A 90 5.03 -7.98 3.66
C VAL A 90 6.18 -7.10 4.12
N LEU A 91 6.63 -6.21 3.25
CA LEU A 91 7.72 -5.28 3.51
C LEU A 91 7.15 -3.87 3.67
N SER A 92 7.78 -3.04 4.50
CA SER A 92 7.44 -1.63 4.63
C SER A 92 8.56 -0.72 4.14
N TYR A 93 8.20 0.33 3.42
CA TYR A 93 9.11 1.37 2.94
C TYR A 93 8.59 2.74 3.37
N SER A 94 9.50 3.66 3.68
CA SER A 94 9.18 5.09 3.73
C SER A 94 9.50 5.73 2.40
N TYR A 95 8.82 6.82 2.08
CA TYR A 95 9.12 7.65 0.93
C TYR A 95 8.79 9.11 1.22
N CYS A 96 9.39 10.03 0.47
CA CYS A 96 9.12 11.46 0.61
C CYS A 96 8.14 11.91 -0.47
N SER A 97 7.28 12.90 -0.18
CA SER A 97 6.49 13.58 -1.20
C SER A 97 7.36 14.65 -1.88
N GLY A 98 7.90 14.36 -3.05
CA GLY A 98 8.82 15.26 -3.74
C GLY A 98 8.81 15.06 -5.26
N ASN A 99 9.18 16.12 -5.98
CA ASN A 99 9.30 16.09 -7.45
C ASN A 99 10.57 15.30 -7.80
N VAL A 100 10.40 14.06 -8.27
CA VAL A 100 11.51 13.14 -8.47
C VAL A 100 12.11 13.39 -9.85
N ASN A 101 13.08 14.31 -9.89
CA ASN A 101 13.56 14.90 -11.14
C ASN A 101 14.21 13.90 -12.12
N ASP A 102 14.74 12.75 -11.66
CA ASP A 102 15.44 11.78 -12.55
C ASP A 102 15.32 10.28 -12.16
N ASP A 103 15.15 9.90 -10.89
CA ASP A 103 14.96 8.51 -10.44
C ASP A 103 13.79 8.40 -9.46
N PRO A 104 12.63 7.87 -9.87
CA PRO A 104 11.43 7.83 -9.04
C PRO A 104 11.60 7.02 -7.75
N PHE A 105 12.59 6.11 -7.66
CA PHE A 105 12.80 5.24 -6.49
C PHE A 105 13.85 5.76 -5.50
N ALA A 106 14.59 6.83 -5.83
CA ALA A 106 15.75 7.28 -5.06
C ALA A 106 15.42 7.67 -3.60
N GLU A 107 14.16 8.01 -3.33
CA GLU A 107 13.70 8.44 -2.00
C GLU A 107 12.99 7.33 -1.21
N SER A 108 12.78 6.15 -1.81
CA SER A 108 12.20 4.98 -1.14
C SER A 108 13.24 4.28 -0.26
N GLN A 109 12.96 4.15 1.03
CA GLN A 109 13.84 3.46 1.99
C GLN A 109 13.15 2.28 2.64
N PHE A 110 13.78 1.11 2.58
CA PHE A 110 13.33 -0.08 3.31
C PHE A 110 13.36 0.17 4.82
N LYS A 111 12.26 -0.16 5.51
CA LYS A 111 12.10 0.08 6.95
C LYS A 111 12.02 -1.21 7.76
N ALA A 112 11.21 -2.17 7.32
CA ALA A 112 10.98 -3.39 8.08
C ALA A 112 10.36 -4.50 7.24
N ILE A 113 10.52 -5.72 7.77
CA ILE A 113 9.69 -6.87 7.40
C ILE A 113 8.53 -6.90 8.40
N LEU A 114 7.31 -6.68 7.93
CA LEU A 114 6.12 -6.64 8.78
C LEU A 114 5.64 -8.05 9.13
N VAL A 115 5.59 -8.94 8.14
CA VAL A 115 5.15 -10.33 8.36
C VAL A 115 5.60 -11.25 7.22
N ARG A 116 5.71 -12.56 7.51
CA ARG A 116 5.97 -13.62 6.52
C ARG A 116 4.89 -14.69 6.56
N PHE A 117 4.61 -15.29 5.42
CA PHE A 117 3.68 -16.41 5.24
C PHE A 117 4.39 -17.62 4.64
N THR A 118 3.73 -18.77 4.65
CA THR A 118 4.24 -20.01 4.04
C THR A 118 3.74 -20.23 2.62
N SER A 119 2.84 -19.35 2.16
CA SER A 119 2.26 -19.36 0.82
C SER A 119 1.96 -17.93 0.37
N GLN A 120 1.49 -17.78 -0.87
CA GLN A 120 1.23 -16.50 -1.50
C GLN A 120 0.29 -15.62 -0.67
N ILE A 121 0.70 -14.38 -0.45
CA ILE A 121 -0.14 -13.34 0.13
C ILE A 121 -1.09 -12.86 -0.97
N ASN A 122 -2.39 -12.94 -0.71
CA ASN A 122 -3.40 -12.57 -1.70
C ASN A 122 -3.88 -11.13 -1.49
N THR A 123 -3.71 -10.61 -0.28
CA THR A 123 -4.32 -9.36 0.14
C THR A 123 -3.61 -8.78 1.35
N ILE A 124 -3.50 -7.45 1.37
CA ILE A 124 -3.19 -6.66 2.57
C ILE A 124 -4.19 -5.51 2.70
N ASP A 125 -4.34 -5.00 3.91
CA ASP A 125 -5.06 -3.76 4.18
C ASP A 125 -4.51 -3.09 5.44
N VAL A 126 -4.65 -1.77 5.52
CA VAL A 126 -4.25 -0.97 6.69
C VAL A 126 -5.47 -0.27 7.28
N SER A 127 -5.56 -0.25 8.61
CA SER A 127 -6.62 0.46 9.31
C SER A 127 -6.58 1.96 9.02
N SER A 128 -7.74 2.62 9.04
CA SER A 128 -7.86 4.05 8.74
C SER A 128 -7.07 4.96 9.70
N ASP A 129 -6.71 4.47 10.88
CA ASP A 129 -5.85 5.14 11.86
C ASP A 129 -4.34 4.85 11.69
N SER A 130 -3.95 4.13 10.63
CA SER A 130 -2.57 3.69 10.35
C SER A 130 -1.90 2.89 11.49
N SER A 131 -2.68 2.31 12.40
CA SER A 131 -2.14 1.60 13.57
C SER A 131 -1.94 0.09 13.34
N ARG A 132 -2.67 -0.51 12.39
CA ARG A 132 -2.65 -1.96 12.15
C ARG A 132 -2.64 -2.29 10.68
N LEU A 133 -1.89 -3.32 10.33
CA LEU A 133 -1.94 -3.97 9.02
C LEU A 133 -2.53 -5.37 9.18
N ALA A 134 -3.42 -5.76 8.30
CA ALA A 134 -3.89 -7.13 8.14
C ALA A 134 -3.42 -7.69 6.80
N ALA A 135 -3.00 -8.95 6.80
CA ALA A 135 -2.57 -9.66 5.61
C ALA A 135 -3.22 -11.04 5.58
N GLY A 136 -3.76 -11.43 4.42
CA GLY A 136 -4.39 -12.74 4.19
C GLY A 136 -3.66 -13.51 3.10
N ALA A 137 -3.46 -14.81 3.32
CA ALA A 137 -2.66 -15.64 2.42
C ALA A 137 -3.33 -16.97 2.05
N SER A 138 -2.71 -17.64 1.09
CA SER A 138 -3.08 -18.96 0.58
C SER A 138 -2.74 -20.11 1.53
N ASP A 139 -2.07 -19.85 2.66
CA ASP A 139 -1.90 -20.80 3.77
C ASP A 139 -3.05 -20.76 4.79
N PHE A 140 -4.13 -20.05 4.44
CA PHE A 140 -5.41 -19.98 5.15
C PHE A 140 -5.36 -19.11 6.41
N LEU A 141 -4.23 -18.47 6.66
CA LEU A 141 -4.04 -17.60 7.81
C LEU A 141 -4.32 -16.16 7.45
N VAL A 142 -4.83 -15.43 8.44
CA VAL A 142 -4.74 -13.97 8.47
C VAL A 142 -3.75 -13.58 9.56
N LYS A 143 -2.83 -12.67 9.26
CA LYS A 143 -1.94 -12.10 10.27
C LYS A 143 -2.18 -10.62 10.39
N MET A 144 -2.27 -10.14 11.62
CA MET A 144 -2.43 -8.73 11.94
C MET A 144 -1.21 -8.24 12.70
N VAL A 145 -0.63 -7.14 12.24
CA VAL A 145 0.60 -6.52 12.72
C VAL A 145 0.27 -5.15 13.30
N ASP A 146 0.80 -4.85 14.48
CA ASP A 146 0.79 -3.50 15.04
C ASP A 146 1.89 -2.66 14.34
N LEU A 147 1.51 -1.57 13.67
CA LEU A 147 2.44 -0.72 12.92
C LEU A 147 3.22 0.24 13.84
N THR A 148 2.79 0.42 15.09
CA THR A 148 3.54 1.18 16.10
C THR A 148 4.63 0.33 16.77
N ASP A 149 4.44 -0.99 16.78
CA ASP A 149 5.37 -1.98 17.32
C ASP A 149 5.28 -3.26 16.50
N THR A 150 6.06 -3.32 15.42
CA THR A 150 6.01 -4.40 14.42
C THR A 150 6.44 -5.77 14.94
N SER A 151 6.90 -5.85 16.20
CA SER A 151 7.13 -7.13 16.89
C SER A 151 5.84 -7.81 17.32
N LYS A 152 4.72 -7.06 17.44
CA LYS A 152 3.42 -7.59 17.84
C LYS A 152 2.65 -8.07 16.63
N ILE A 153 2.62 -9.39 16.47
CA ILE A 153 1.89 -10.07 15.41
C ILE A 153 0.89 -11.02 16.05
N SER A 154 -0.35 -10.95 15.59
CA SER A 154 -1.40 -11.90 15.93
C SER A 154 -1.77 -12.71 14.69
N THR A 155 -1.97 -14.01 14.88
CA THR A 155 -2.43 -14.92 13.83
C THR A 155 -3.89 -15.29 14.09
N MET A 156 -4.71 -15.21 13.06
CA MET A 156 -6.12 -15.55 13.08
C MET A 156 -6.34 -16.75 12.18
N GLU A 157 -7.04 -17.74 12.74
CA GLU A 157 -7.38 -19.00 12.10
C GLU A 157 -8.90 -19.10 11.95
N GLY A 158 -9.36 -19.99 11.07
CA GLY A 158 -10.79 -20.27 10.86
C GLY A 158 -11.20 -20.41 9.40
N HIS A 159 -10.36 -19.97 8.47
CA HIS A 159 -10.56 -20.28 7.06
C HIS A 159 -10.09 -21.71 6.75
N ASP A 160 -10.94 -22.50 6.11
CA ASP A 160 -10.62 -23.86 5.61
C ASP A 160 -10.07 -23.86 4.17
N ALA A 161 -9.80 -22.68 3.62
CA ALA A 161 -9.38 -22.44 2.24
C ALA A 161 -8.59 -21.10 2.15
N PRO A 162 -7.92 -20.80 1.01
CA PRO A 162 -7.17 -19.56 0.83
C PRO A 162 -7.94 -18.30 1.22
N VAL A 163 -7.30 -17.42 1.98
CA VAL A 163 -7.87 -16.10 2.30
C VAL A 163 -7.73 -15.23 1.06
N LEU A 164 -8.85 -14.83 0.46
CA LEU A 164 -8.85 -14.09 -0.79
C LEU A 164 -8.81 -12.56 -0.59
N CYS A 165 -9.36 -12.05 0.52
CA CYS A 165 -9.45 -10.62 0.80
C CYS A 165 -9.59 -10.37 2.32
N VAL A 166 -8.99 -9.29 2.81
CA VAL A 166 -9.20 -8.74 4.15
C VAL A 166 -9.42 -7.24 4.03
N ARG A 167 -10.37 -6.66 4.78
CA ARG A 167 -10.60 -5.21 4.76
C ARG A 167 -11.00 -4.70 6.14
N PHE A 168 -10.31 -3.67 6.62
CA PHE A 168 -10.73 -3.01 7.84
C PHE A 168 -12.04 -2.27 7.64
N ASP A 169 -12.90 -2.35 8.64
CA ASP A 169 -14.02 -1.43 8.78
C ASP A 169 -13.49 0.02 8.93
N PRO A 170 -14.11 1.02 8.27
CA PRO A 170 -13.66 2.41 8.36
C PRO A 170 -13.62 2.97 9.79
N LEU A 171 -14.43 2.44 10.71
CA LEU A 171 -14.45 2.81 12.14
C LEU A 171 -13.48 1.96 12.97
N VAL A 172 -12.63 1.16 12.33
CA VAL A 172 -11.59 0.30 12.94
C VAL A 172 -12.16 -0.67 13.98
N LYS A 173 -13.44 -1.02 13.84
CA LYS A 173 -14.12 -1.91 14.80
C LYS A 173 -13.98 -3.38 14.44
N TYR A 174 -13.90 -3.67 13.15
CA TYR A 174 -13.85 -5.01 12.60
C TYR A 174 -12.79 -5.12 11.51
N LEU A 175 -12.40 -6.36 11.26
CA LEU A 175 -11.61 -6.80 10.11
C LEU A 175 -12.47 -7.79 9.31
#